data_AF-A0A8T6DPL7-F1
#
_entry.id   AF-A0A8T6DPL7-F1
#
_cell.length_a   1.000
_cell.length_b   1.000
_cell.length_c   1.000
_cell.angle_alpha   90.00
_cell.angle_beta   90.00
_cell.angle_gamma   90.00
#
_symmetry.space_group_name_H-M   'P 1'
#
loop_
_entity.id
_entity.type
_entity.pdbx_description
1 polymer ?
#
loop_
_entity_poly.entity_id
_entity_poly.type
_entity_poly.pdbx_seq_one_letter_code
_entity_poly.pdbx_strand_id
1 'polypeptide(L)'
;MHDFIHLKVWQKGHELILDVYKFTSSFPRGEQYGLTSRISRAASSIPANIAEGCGRDGDAELARFLQIGMGSANELEYHILLARV
;
A
#
# COMPACT_ATOMS: atom_id res chain seq x y z
N MET A 1 14.08 6.37 -16.02
CA MET A 1 13.79 5.59 -14.80
C MET A 1 14.13 6.46 -13.60
N HIS A 2 13.12 6.90 -12.86
CA HIS A 2 13.33 7.64 -11.62
C HIS A 2 13.56 6.65 -10.49
N ASP A 3 14.59 6.88 -9.68
CA ASP A 3 14.86 6.02 -8.53
C ASP A 3 13.82 6.28 -7.43
N PHE A 4 12.82 5.40 -7.37
CA PHE A 4 11.67 5.56 -6.49
C PHE A 4 12.06 5.53 -5.01
N ILE A 5 13.20 4.93 -4.64
CA ILE A 5 13.64 4.81 -3.24
C ILE A 5 13.93 6.18 -2.59
N HIS A 6 14.20 7.20 -3.42
CA HIS A 6 14.44 8.56 -2.98
C HIS A 6 13.16 9.40 -2.87
N LEU A 7 12.02 8.88 -3.34
CA LEU A 7 10.74 9.56 -3.21
C LEU A 7 10.22 9.46 -1.78
N LYS A 8 9.99 10.59 -1.13
CA LYS A 8 9.40 10.65 0.22
C LYS A 8 8.05 9.94 0.31
N VAL A 9 7.23 10.01 -0.75
CA VAL A 9 5.93 9.33 -0.80
C VAL A 9 6.09 7.81 -0.83
N TRP A 10 7.11 7.29 -1.53
CA TRP A 10 7.43 5.87 -1.54
C TRP A 10 7.96 5.42 -0.17
N GLN A 11 8.88 6.17 0.43
CA GLN A 11 9.43 5.88 1.77
C GLN A 11 8.33 5.78 2.82
N LYS A 12 7.39 6.74 2.83
CA LYS A 12 6.21 6.69 3.70
C LYS A 12 5.30 5.49 3.42
N GLY A 13 5.10 5.14 2.15
CA GLY A 13 4.36 3.94 1.77
C GLY A 13 5.04 2.65 2.23
N HIS A 14 6.38 2.60 2.19
CA HIS A 14 7.17 1.48 2.69
C HIS A 14 7.11 1.36 4.22
N GLU A 15 7.25 2.47 4.95
CA GLU A 15 7.06 2.50 6.41
C GLU A 15 5.65 2.04 6.80
N LEU A 16 4.62 2.49 6.07
CA LEU A 16 3.24 2.11 6.30
C LEU A 16 3.01 0.59 6.21
N ILE A 17 3.54 -0.09 5.18
CA ILE A 17 3.36 -1.55 5.07
C ILE A 17 4.07 -2.30 6.21
N LEU A 18 5.23 -1.81 6.67
CA LEU A 18 5.92 -2.42 7.82
C LEU A 18 5.08 -2.30 9.10
N ASP A 19 4.44 -1.16 9.33
CA ASP A 19 3.57 -0.96 10.48
C ASP A 19 2.27 -1.76 10.37
N VAL A 20 1.73 -1.91 9.15
CA VAL A 20 0.58 -2.77 8.88
C VAL A 20 0.90 -4.25 9.16
N TYR A 21 2.08 -4.74 8.78
CA TYR A 21 2.49 -6.11 9.11
C TYR A 21 2.62 -6.33 10.61
N LYS A 22 3.18 -5.35 11.35
CA LYS A 22 3.20 -5.41 12.82
C LYS A 22 1.79 -5.42 13.40
N PHE A 23 0.92 -4.52 12.95
CA PHE A 23 -0.47 -4.41 13.42
C PHE A 23 -1.24 -5.73 13.21
N THR A 24 -1.22 -6.26 11.99
CA THR A 24 -1.94 -7.49 11.63
C THR A 24 -1.36 -8.78 12.22
N SER A 25 -0.11 -8.76 12.71
CA SER A 25 0.48 -9.91 13.41
C SER A 25 -0.27 -10.33 14.69
N SER A 26 -1.04 -9.40 15.25
CA SER A 26 -1.86 -9.61 16.45
C SER A 26 -3.25 -10.20 16.16
N PHE A 27 -3.63 -10.35 14.89
CA PHE A 27 -4.98 -10.81 14.53
C PHE A 27 -5.15 -12.31 14.82
N PRO A 28 -6.39 -12.78 15.08
CA PRO A 28 -6.66 -14.20 15.21
C PRO A 28 -6.23 -14.96 13.95
N ARG A 29 -5.68 -16.18 14.11
CA ARG A 29 -5.23 -17.00 12.96
C ARG A 29 -6.34 -17.26 11.92
N GLY A 30 -7.61 -17.29 12.35
CA GLY A 30 -8.75 -17.44 11.45
C GLY A 30 -8.91 -16.29 10.43
N GLU A 31 -8.37 -15.11 10.72
CA GLU A 31 -8.46 -13.93 9.84
C GLU A 31 -7.35 -13.84 8.79
N GLN A 32 -6.40 -14.79 8.79
CA GLN A 32 -5.23 -14.76 7.90
C GLN A 32 -5.63 -14.63 6.42
N TYR A 33 -6.67 -15.35 5.99
CA TYR A 33 -7.22 -15.28 4.63
C TYR A 33 -8.36 -14.27 4.47
N GLY A 34 -8.85 -13.74 5.59
CA GLY A 34 -9.88 -12.71 5.67
C GLY A 34 -9.27 -11.31 5.66
N LEU A 35 -9.53 -10.56 6.73
CA LEU A 35 -9.20 -9.14 6.82
C LEU A 35 -7.69 -8.88 6.79
N THR A 36 -6.88 -9.73 7.41
CA THR A 36 -5.41 -9.64 7.38
C THR A 36 -4.86 -9.63 5.96
N SER A 37 -5.39 -10.50 5.08
CA SER A 37 -4.94 -10.57 3.68
C SER A 37 -5.32 -9.32 2.89
N ARG A 38 -6.52 -8.77 3.15
CA ARG A 38 -7.01 -7.55 2.47
C ARG A 38 -6.20 -6.33 2.86
N ILE A 39 -5.99 -6.13 4.17
CA ILE A 39 -5.16 -5.06 4.72
C ILE A 39 -3.73 -5.15 4.16
N SER A 40 -3.12 -6.35 4.19
CA SER A 40 -1.75 -6.55 3.70
C SER A 40 -1.60 -6.23 2.22
N ARG A 41 -2.53 -6.69 1.37
CA ARG A 41 -2.50 -6.43 -0.07
C ARG A 41 -2.72 -4.96 -0.40
N ALA A 42 -3.69 -4.31 0.24
CA ALA A 42 -3.95 -2.89 0.02
C ALA A 42 -2.73 -2.04 0.42
N ALA A 43 -2.14 -2.32 1.58
CA ALA A 43 -0.94 -1.61 2.04
C ALA A 43 0.28 -1.83 1.14
N SER A 44 0.56 -3.06 0.70
CA SER A 44 1.73 -3.33 -0.15
C SER A 44 1.56 -2.76 -1.57
N SER A 45 0.33 -2.64 -2.04
CA SER A 45 0.00 -2.06 -3.35
C SER A 45 0.37 -0.58 -3.46
N ILE A 46 0.36 0.19 -2.37
CA ILE A 46 0.67 1.62 -2.36
C ILE A 46 2.12 1.89 -2.86
N PRO A 47 3.19 1.42 -2.17
CA PRO A 47 4.55 1.63 -2.64
C PRO A 47 4.87 0.85 -3.92
N ALA A 48 4.19 -0.28 -4.18
CA ALA A 48 4.37 -1.05 -5.40
C ALA A 48 3.94 -0.25 -6.64
N ASN A 49 2.76 0.40 -6.61
CA ASN A 49 2.30 1.22 -7.71
C ASN A 49 3.18 2.47 -7.91
N ILE A 50 3.68 3.09 -6.82
CA ILE A 50 4.63 4.21 -6.93
C ILE A 50 5.91 3.76 -7.65
N ALA A 51 6.48 2.62 -7.27
CA ALA A 51 7.67 2.07 -7.90
C ALA A 51 7.42 1.70 -9.37
N GLU A 52 6.29 1.06 -9.67
CA GLU A 52 5.90 0.70 -11.03
C GLU A 52 5.75 1.94 -11.92
N GLY A 53 5.05 2.98 -11.44
CA GLY A 53 4.89 4.25 -12.14
C GLY A 53 6.22 4.94 -12.45
N CYS A 54 7.19 4.91 -11.52
CA CYS A 54 8.53 5.47 -11.74
C CYS A 54 9.35 4.72 -12.80
N GLY A 55 9.00 3.45 -13.04
CA GLY A 55 9.56 2.61 -14.08
C GLY A 55 8.90 2.77 -15.45
N ARG A 56 7.78 3.51 -15.56
CA ARG A 56 7.12 3.82 -16.83
C ARG A 56 7.67 5.09 -17.47
N ASP A 57 7.42 5.23 -18.77
CA ASP A 57 7.81 6.40 -19.54
C ASP A 57 6.68 7.44 -19.55
N GLY A 58 7.02 8.66 -19.12
CA GLY A 58 6.15 9.83 -19.19
C GLY A 58 5.31 10.08 -17.94
N ASP A 59 5.03 11.37 -17.72
CA ASP A 59 4.31 11.85 -16.54
C ASP A 59 2.87 11.34 -16.46
N ALA A 60 2.23 11.07 -17.61
CA ALA A 60 0.88 10.55 -17.67
C ALA A 60 0.77 9.13 -17.06
N GLU A 61 1.73 8.25 -17.36
CA GLU A 61 1.75 6.91 -16.78
C GLU A 61 2.11 6.97 -15.30
N LEU A 62 3.08 7.79 -14.91
CA LEU A 62 3.39 8.02 -13.49
C LEU A 62 2.13 8.48 -12.74
N ALA A 63 1.41 9.48 -13.25
CA ALA A 63 0.18 9.98 -12.65
C ALA A 63 -0.88 8.87 -12.52
N ARG A 64 -1.06 8.03 -13.55
CA ARG A 64 -2.00 6.89 -13.52
C ARG A 64 -1.68 5.92 -12.40
N PHE A 65 -0.41 5.54 -12.24
CA PHE A 65 0.02 4.64 -11.17
C PHE A 65 -0.09 5.27 -9.78
N LEU A 66 0.18 6.57 -9.64
CA LEU A 66 -0.06 7.30 -8.38
C LEU A 66 -1.54 7.29 -7.98
N GLN A 67 -2.46 7.42 -8.95
CA GLN A 67 -3.90 7.32 -8.70
C GLN A 67 -4.30 5.91 -8.23
N ILE A 68 -3.73 4.86 -8.81
CA ILE A 68 -3.97 3.48 -8.36
C ILE A 68 -3.46 3.29 -6.92
N GLY A 69 -2.25 3.76 -6.63
CA GLY A 69 -1.69 3.74 -5.28
C GLY A 69 -2.56 4.47 -4.26
N MET A 70 -3.12 5.62 -4.63
CA MET A 70 -4.08 6.36 -3.79
C MET A 70 -5.40 5.58 -3.59
N GLY A 71 -5.89 4.89 -4.62
CA GLY A 71 -7.03 3.97 -4.48
C GLY A 71 -6.76 2.86 -3.46
N SER A 72 -5.56 2.26 -3.49
CA SER A 72 -5.15 1.28 -2.48
C SER A 72 -5.02 1.86 -1.07
N ALA A 73 -4.63 3.13 -0.93
CA ALA A 73 -4.61 3.82 0.36
C ALA A 73 -6.02 3.99 0.96
N ASN A 74 -7.01 4.37 0.14
CA ASN A 74 -8.40 4.47 0.58
C ASN A 74 -8.97 3.10 0.98
N GLU A 75 -8.67 2.04 0.21
CA GLU A 75 -9.05 0.67 0.54
C GLU A 75 -8.43 0.20 1.87
N LEU A 76 -7.14 0.51 2.09
CA LEU A 76 -6.45 0.21 3.34
C LEU A 76 -7.11 0.92 4.53
N GLU A 77 -7.39 2.22 4.41
CA GLU A 77 -8.03 3.01 5.46
C GLU A 77 -9.38 2.40 5.85
N TYR A 78 -10.21 2.05 4.86
CA TYR A 78 -11.48 1.37 5.10
C TYR A 78 -11.31 0.03 5.85
N HIS A 79 -10.37 -0.82 5.41
CA HIS A 79 -10.16 -2.11 6.07
C HIS A 79 -9.60 -1.97 7.50
N ILE A 80 -8.76 -0.96 7.76
CA ILE A 80 -8.30 -0.64 9.12
C ILE A 80 -9.47 -0.18 9.99
N LEU A 81 -10.38 0.65 9.46
CA LEU A 81 -11.60 1.05 10.18
C LEU A 81 -12.50 -0.15 10.47
N LEU A 82 -12.68 -1.05 9.50
CA LEU A 82 -13.44 -2.29 9.68
C LEU A 82 -12.85 -3.20 10.76
N ALA A 83 -11.52 -3.22 10.92
CA ALA A 83 -10.84 -4.03 11.93
C ALA A 83 -10.99 -3.52 13.37
N ARG A 84 -11.55 -2.32 13.58
CA ARG A 84 -11.75 -1.73 14.91
C ARG A 84 -13.06 -2.17 15.59
N VAL A 85 -13.89 -2.93 14.87
CA VAL A 85 -15.18 -3.45 15.34
C VAL A 85 -14.97 -4.83 15.95
#